data_AF-A0A4Q7VAH9-F1
#
_entry.id   AF-A0A4Q7VAH9-F1
#
_cell.length_a   1.000
_cell.length_b   1.000
_cell.length_c   1.000
_cell.angle_alpha   90.00
_cell.angle_beta   90.00
_cell.angle_gamma   90.00
#
_symmetry.space_group_name_H-M   'P 1'
#
loop_
_entity.id
_entity.type
_entity.pdbx_description
1 polymer ?
#
loop_
_entity_poly.entity_id
_entity_poly.type
_entity_poly.pdbx_seq_one_letter_code
_entity_poly.pdbx_strand_id
1 'polypeptide(L)'
;MSKSFSFCSLLLIVVMLFSCKTPTPKDLAKENLIPKPSILIATGSSFEWNEKTKIYVSVEQESVQGIANYLADFIAPATGFKTKVEVVNTPASKKGIAMLLNKELTALGDEGYQLEITEKRVVLAAYQLAGLFRGVQTIRQLLPAKIESKDLQVGPWELASGTIEDKPEYGYRGAMLDVVRHFFDVDDVKRFIDLIAAYKMNVLHLHLTDDQGWRIEIKSWPNLTAHGGSAEVDGGKGGFYTQADYSEIVKYAQARYITVIPEIDMPGHTNAALASYAELNADGKARELYTGTDVGFSTLDANKEITYQFIDDVIGELAAITPGEYIHIGGDESNATRKKDYIKFVNRVQEIVNAHGKKMMGWADISAANLKENTIAQFWHTRTQTALDAVNQNVKIIMSPATRAYMDIQYDSICPLGLHWAGYTEVDDAYDWSLESNVKGISKKDIIGIEAPLWTETVETIDDIEYLVFPRLPGYAELGWSNHPDKSWEEYKVRLGKEKSRFEFMGINYYPSALVPWE
;
A
#
# COMPACT_ATOMS: atom_id res chain seq x y z
N MET A 1 -19.14 -93.77 -15.19
CA MET A 1 -19.71 -92.40 -15.27
C MET A 1 -19.52 -91.77 -13.89
N SER A 2 -18.35 -91.18 -13.58
CA SER A 2 -17.95 -89.78 -13.77
C SER A 2 -18.85 -88.77 -13.03
N LYS A 3 -18.41 -87.77 -12.28
CA LYS A 3 -17.09 -87.24 -11.84
C LYS A 3 -17.41 -86.13 -10.80
N SER A 4 -16.41 -85.80 -9.97
CA SER A 4 -16.31 -84.74 -8.95
C SER A 4 -16.73 -83.31 -9.34
N PHE A 5 -16.92 -82.44 -8.32
CA PHE A 5 -16.26 -81.13 -8.06
C PHE A 5 -17.14 -80.37 -7.03
N SER A 6 -16.75 -79.91 -5.85
CA SER A 6 -15.59 -79.17 -5.30
C SER A 6 -16.10 -77.85 -4.70
N PHE A 7 -15.78 -77.70 -3.42
CA PHE A 7 -15.67 -76.50 -2.58
C PHE A 7 -15.50 -75.16 -3.35
N CYS A 8 -16.26 -74.13 -2.97
CA CYS A 8 -15.84 -72.73 -3.11
C CYS A 8 -16.60 -71.81 -2.13
N SER A 9 -16.04 -71.65 -0.93
CA SER A 9 -16.36 -70.55 -0.03
C SER A 9 -15.70 -69.28 -0.58
N LEU A 10 -16.50 -68.34 -1.08
CA LEU A 10 -15.99 -67.03 -1.52
C LEU A 10 -15.97 -66.08 -0.31
N LEU A 11 -14.80 -65.94 0.30
CA LEU A 11 -14.49 -64.93 1.31
C LEU A 11 -14.33 -63.58 0.57
N LEU A 12 -15.33 -62.69 0.69
CA LEU A 12 -15.26 -61.34 0.14
C LEU A 12 -14.37 -60.48 1.06
N ILE A 13 -13.06 -60.46 0.81
CA ILE A 13 -12.16 -59.48 1.43
C ILE A 13 -12.34 -58.16 0.68
N VAL A 14 -13.15 -57.26 1.24
CA VAL A 14 -13.18 -55.86 0.84
C VAL A 14 -11.91 -55.20 1.39
N VAL A 15 -10.89 -55.10 0.55
CA VAL A 15 -9.72 -54.25 0.83
C VAL A 15 -10.17 -52.80 0.71
N MET A 16 -10.53 -52.17 1.82
CA MET A 16 -10.59 -50.71 1.90
C MET A 16 -9.16 -50.19 1.78
N LEU A 17 -8.72 -49.88 0.56
CA LEU A 17 -7.56 -49.04 0.32
C LEU A 17 -7.91 -47.64 0.82
N PHE A 18 -7.65 -47.38 2.11
CA PHE A 18 -7.48 -46.02 2.60
C PHE A 18 -6.27 -45.45 1.86
N SER A 19 -6.52 -44.77 0.74
CA SER A 19 -5.53 -43.93 0.08
C SER A 19 -5.25 -42.76 1.02
N CYS A 20 -4.33 -42.95 1.97
CA CYS A 20 -3.58 -41.84 2.53
C CYS A 20 -2.78 -41.26 1.37
N LYS A 21 -3.35 -40.26 0.69
CA LYS A 21 -2.63 -39.46 -0.30
C LYS A 21 -1.37 -38.94 0.40
N THR A 22 -0.20 -39.36 -0.08
CA THR A 22 1.07 -38.84 0.41
C THR A 22 1.14 -37.36 0.00
N PRO A 23 1.51 -36.45 0.92
CA PRO A 23 1.65 -35.03 0.58
C PRO A 23 2.62 -34.82 -0.57
N THR A 24 2.34 -33.82 -1.40
CA THR A 24 3.21 -33.43 -2.51
C THR A 24 4.48 -32.81 -1.93
N PRO A 25 5.69 -33.32 -2.23
CA PRO A 25 6.93 -32.68 -1.80
C PRO A 25 7.02 -31.26 -2.36
N LYS A 26 7.14 -30.26 -1.48
CA LYS A 26 7.34 -28.85 -1.85
C LYS A 26 8.43 -28.24 -0.99
N ASP A 27 9.19 -27.32 -1.56
CA ASP A 27 10.30 -26.65 -0.89
C ASP A 27 9.96 -25.18 -0.66
N LEU A 28 9.63 -24.84 0.58
CA LEU A 28 9.28 -23.48 0.97
C LEU A 28 10.39 -22.47 0.62
N ALA A 29 11.66 -22.89 0.59
CA ALA A 29 12.79 -22.01 0.29
C ALA A 29 12.87 -21.62 -1.21
N LYS A 30 12.04 -22.23 -2.05
CA LYS A 30 11.92 -21.92 -3.48
C LYS A 30 10.65 -21.16 -3.83
N GLU A 31 9.82 -20.83 -2.86
CA GLU A 31 8.62 -20.01 -3.06
C GLU A 31 9.00 -18.55 -3.31
N ASN A 32 8.30 -17.89 -4.22
CA ASN A 32 8.68 -16.58 -4.76
C ASN A 32 8.00 -15.45 -3.98
N LEU A 33 8.31 -15.36 -2.69
CA LEU A 33 7.67 -14.38 -1.82
C LEU A 33 8.25 -12.98 -2.04
N ILE A 34 7.36 -12.00 -2.19
CA ILE A 34 7.68 -10.56 -2.23
C ILE A 34 6.72 -9.81 -1.31
N PRO A 35 7.19 -9.10 -0.27
CA PRO A 35 8.57 -9.02 0.19
C PRO A 35 9.17 -10.34 0.66
N LYS A 36 10.49 -10.48 0.54
CA LYS A 36 11.27 -11.61 1.06
C LYS A 36 11.20 -11.67 2.60
N PRO A 37 10.75 -12.79 3.19
CA PRO A 37 10.63 -12.90 4.65
C PRO A 37 11.97 -12.87 5.38
N SER A 38 11.95 -12.44 6.63
CA SER A 38 13.14 -12.38 7.51
C SER A 38 13.76 -13.77 7.78
N ILE A 39 12.95 -14.77 8.10
CA ILE A 39 13.38 -16.15 8.37
C ILE A 39 12.45 -17.10 7.64
N LEU A 40 13.02 -18.09 6.96
CA LEU A 40 12.30 -19.14 6.26
C LEU A 40 13.04 -20.48 6.41
N ILE A 41 12.33 -21.50 6.93
CA ILE A 41 12.87 -22.85 7.13
C ILE A 41 11.93 -23.87 6.49
N ALA A 42 12.36 -24.51 5.40
CA ALA A 42 11.59 -25.52 4.68
C ALA A 42 11.63 -26.88 5.37
N THR A 43 10.54 -27.65 5.26
CA THR A 43 10.46 -29.05 5.74
C THR A 43 10.26 -30.08 4.64
N GLY A 44 10.08 -29.66 3.38
CA GLY A 44 10.07 -30.55 2.21
C GLY A 44 8.75 -31.26 1.91
N SER A 45 7.63 -30.82 2.51
CA SER A 45 6.28 -31.39 2.33
C SER A 45 5.28 -30.28 1.98
N SER A 46 3.97 -30.55 2.08
CA SER A 46 2.92 -29.56 1.81
C SER A 46 1.67 -29.75 2.64
N PHE A 47 0.93 -28.66 2.81
CA PHE A 47 -0.44 -28.63 3.33
C PHE A 47 -1.43 -28.45 2.17
N GLU A 48 -2.36 -29.39 1.98
CA GLU A 48 -3.45 -29.26 1.00
C GLU A 48 -4.68 -28.59 1.64
N TRP A 49 -5.03 -27.40 1.16
CA TRP A 49 -6.32 -26.77 1.44
C TRP A 49 -7.41 -27.41 0.57
N ASN A 50 -8.40 -28.02 1.19
CA ASN A 50 -9.53 -28.65 0.48
C ASN A 50 -10.87 -28.25 1.10
N GLU A 51 -11.97 -28.78 0.56
CA GLU A 51 -13.34 -28.49 1.01
C GLU A 51 -13.61 -28.80 2.49
N LYS A 52 -12.79 -29.64 3.14
CA LYS A 52 -12.90 -29.99 4.56
C LYS A 52 -12.05 -29.10 5.46
N THR A 53 -11.15 -28.30 4.88
CA THR A 53 -10.33 -27.35 5.63
C THR A 53 -11.22 -26.30 6.26
N LYS A 54 -10.92 -25.98 7.52
CA LYS A 54 -11.58 -24.94 8.30
C LYS A 54 -10.53 -23.97 8.82
N ILE A 55 -10.97 -22.76 9.11
CA ILE A 55 -10.18 -21.77 9.85
C ILE A 55 -10.69 -21.76 11.29
N TYR A 56 -9.77 -21.81 12.25
CA TYR A 56 -10.06 -21.79 13.68
C TYR A 56 -9.51 -20.52 14.31
N VAL A 57 -10.35 -19.86 15.12
CA VAL A 57 -10.00 -18.68 15.91
C VAL A 57 -10.32 -18.93 17.38
N SER A 58 -9.64 -18.22 18.29
CA SER A 58 -9.85 -18.41 19.73
C SER A 58 -11.15 -17.78 20.21
N VAL A 59 -11.86 -18.43 21.14
CA VAL A 59 -13.02 -17.83 21.85
C VAL A 59 -12.67 -16.55 22.59
N GLU A 60 -11.40 -16.36 22.95
CA GLU A 60 -10.91 -15.20 23.70
C GLU A 60 -10.48 -14.05 22.77
N GLN A 61 -10.56 -14.24 21.45
CA GLN A 61 -9.97 -13.33 20.45
C GLN A 61 -10.93 -13.07 19.29
N GLU A 62 -12.13 -12.58 19.61
CA GLU A 62 -13.18 -12.27 18.63
C GLU A 62 -12.70 -11.33 17.51
N SER A 63 -11.78 -10.41 17.82
CA SER A 63 -11.19 -9.48 16.84
C SER A 63 -10.43 -10.17 15.69
N VAL A 64 -9.98 -11.41 15.86
CA VAL A 64 -9.30 -12.20 14.81
C VAL A 64 -10.29 -12.71 13.75
N GLN A 65 -11.58 -12.83 14.11
CA GLN A 65 -12.60 -13.41 13.23
C GLN A 65 -12.77 -12.64 11.92
N GLY A 66 -12.62 -11.31 11.94
CA GLY A 66 -12.67 -10.48 10.73
C GLY A 66 -11.61 -10.87 9.70
N ILE A 67 -10.37 -11.10 10.14
CA ILE A 67 -9.26 -11.51 9.27
C ILE A 67 -9.47 -12.95 8.76
N ALA A 68 -9.98 -13.83 9.63
CA ALA A 68 -10.32 -15.20 9.26
C ALA A 68 -11.39 -15.26 8.17
N ASN A 69 -12.43 -14.44 8.30
CA ASN A 69 -13.48 -14.30 7.29
C ASN A 69 -12.93 -13.70 6.00
N TYR A 70 -12.10 -12.64 6.09
CA TYR A 70 -11.43 -12.06 4.91
C TYR A 70 -10.68 -13.12 4.10
N LEU A 71 -9.88 -13.98 4.75
CA LEU A 71 -9.17 -15.05 4.05
C LEU A 71 -10.12 -16.10 3.47
N ALA A 72 -11.18 -16.48 4.20
CA ALA A 72 -12.17 -17.44 3.70
C ALA A 72 -12.91 -16.92 2.46
N ASP A 73 -13.32 -15.66 2.49
CA ASP A 73 -14.02 -14.98 1.41
C ASP A 73 -13.09 -14.78 0.20
N PHE A 74 -11.83 -14.44 0.45
CA PHE A 74 -10.82 -14.24 -0.59
C PHE A 74 -10.59 -15.51 -1.44
N ILE A 75 -10.48 -16.69 -0.82
CA ILE A 75 -10.21 -17.92 -1.58
C ILE A 75 -11.45 -18.52 -2.24
N ALA A 76 -12.65 -18.12 -1.82
CA ALA A 76 -13.89 -18.78 -2.22
C ALA A 76 -14.15 -18.73 -3.74
N PRO A 77 -13.90 -17.62 -4.47
CA PRO A 77 -14.14 -17.56 -5.91
C PRO A 77 -13.28 -18.57 -6.69
N ALA A 78 -11.97 -18.57 -6.45
CA ALA A 78 -11.03 -19.45 -7.14
C ALA A 78 -11.23 -20.93 -6.79
N THR A 79 -11.57 -21.24 -5.53
CA THR A 79 -11.62 -22.62 -5.05
C THR A 79 -13.02 -23.26 -5.12
N GLY A 80 -14.08 -22.45 -5.08
CA GLY A 80 -15.45 -22.89 -4.82
C GLY A 80 -15.71 -23.37 -3.38
N PHE A 81 -14.73 -23.25 -2.48
CA PHE A 81 -14.83 -23.75 -1.11
C PHE A 81 -15.65 -22.82 -0.22
N LYS A 82 -16.50 -23.41 0.62
CA LYS A 82 -17.21 -22.71 1.71
C LYS A 82 -16.46 -22.91 3.01
N THR A 83 -15.23 -22.40 3.08
CA THR A 83 -14.37 -22.53 4.25
C THR A 83 -15.06 -21.92 5.46
N LYS A 84 -15.32 -22.72 6.50
CA LYS A 84 -15.96 -22.24 7.72
C LYS A 84 -14.92 -21.69 8.68
N VAL A 85 -15.24 -20.55 9.30
CA VAL A 85 -14.54 -20.03 10.48
C VAL A 85 -15.22 -20.56 11.74
N GLU A 86 -14.49 -21.32 12.56
CA GLU A 86 -14.97 -21.90 13.82
C GLU A 86 -14.24 -21.32 15.02
N VAL A 87 -15.00 -20.85 16.00
CA VAL A 87 -14.46 -20.33 17.25
C VAL A 87 -14.27 -21.49 18.25
N VAL A 88 -13.05 -21.67 18.76
CA VAL A 88 -12.67 -22.80 19.63
C VAL A 88 -11.71 -22.36 20.75
N ASN A 89 -11.60 -23.15 21.82
CA ASN A 89 -10.68 -22.83 22.93
C ASN A 89 -9.20 -22.97 22.56
N THR A 90 -8.86 -23.97 21.73
CA THR A 90 -7.47 -24.27 21.37
C THR A 90 -7.29 -24.37 19.84
N PRO A 91 -7.24 -23.25 19.10
CA PRO A 91 -7.19 -23.26 17.64
C PRO A 91 -5.98 -24.04 17.10
N ALA A 92 -4.79 -23.82 17.66
CA ALA A 92 -3.54 -24.44 17.19
C ALA A 92 -3.47 -25.97 17.36
N SER A 93 -4.38 -26.58 18.13
CA SER A 93 -4.47 -28.04 18.27
C SER A 93 -5.34 -28.71 17.21
N LYS A 94 -6.00 -27.95 16.33
CA LYS A 94 -6.91 -28.46 15.31
C LYS A 94 -6.18 -28.76 14.00
N LYS A 95 -6.76 -29.65 13.19
CA LYS A 95 -6.35 -29.87 11.80
C LYS A 95 -7.05 -28.84 10.91
N GLY A 96 -6.30 -28.13 10.08
CA GLY A 96 -6.78 -27.00 9.30
C GLY A 96 -5.92 -25.76 9.54
N ILE A 97 -6.52 -24.58 9.52
CA ILE A 97 -5.80 -23.30 9.65
C ILE A 97 -6.17 -22.69 10.99
N ALA A 98 -5.20 -22.27 11.78
CA ALA A 98 -5.42 -21.56 13.03
C ALA A 98 -4.86 -20.14 12.92
N MET A 99 -5.64 -19.15 13.37
CA MET A 99 -5.18 -17.77 13.53
C MET A 99 -5.32 -17.36 15.00
N LEU A 100 -4.28 -16.75 15.56
CA LEU A 100 -4.29 -16.31 16.95
C LEU A 100 -3.34 -15.14 17.22
N LEU A 101 -3.74 -14.27 18.14
CA LEU A 101 -2.83 -13.33 18.77
C LEU A 101 -2.01 -14.02 19.85
N ASN A 102 -0.71 -13.75 19.88
CA ASN A 102 0.23 -14.28 20.85
C ASN A 102 1.07 -13.16 21.45
N LYS A 103 0.88 -12.90 22.75
CA LYS A 103 1.57 -11.83 23.48
C LYS A 103 3.08 -12.05 23.61
N GLU A 104 3.55 -13.29 23.44
CA GLU A 104 4.98 -13.60 23.46
C GLU A 104 5.71 -13.14 22.19
N LEU A 105 4.98 -12.75 21.14
CA LEU A 105 5.55 -12.29 19.85
C LEU A 105 5.81 -10.78 19.79
N THR A 106 5.84 -10.08 20.94
CA THR A 106 6.10 -8.63 21.00
C THR A 106 7.40 -8.21 20.31
N ALA A 107 8.43 -9.08 20.27
CA ALA A 107 9.69 -8.83 19.58
C ALA A 107 9.57 -8.71 18.04
N LEU A 108 8.46 -9.17 17.47
CA LEU A 108 8.12 -9.03 16.05
C LEU A 108 7.39 -7.70 15.75
N GLY A 109 7.03 -6.93 16.77
CA GLY A 109 6.31 -5.68 16.62
C GLY A 109 4.85 -5.87 16.19
N ASP A 110 4.19 -4.75 15.88
CA ASP A 110 2.75 -4.74 15.59
C ASP A 110 2.38 -5.36 14.23
N GLU A 111 3.33 -5.43 13.30
CA GLU A 111 3.10 -5.95 11.94
C GLU A 111 3.78 -7.30 11.66
N GLY A 112 4.58 -7.82 12.61
CA GLY A 112 5.26 -9.09 12.43
C GLY A 112 4.39 -10.30 12.80
N TYR A 113 4.74 -11.45 12.24
CA TYR A 113 4.01 -12.71 12.39
C TYR A 113 4.94 -13.93 12.32
N GLN A 114 4.42 -15.06 12.82
CA GLN A 114 4.95 -16.39 12.61
C GLN A 114 3.93 -17.25 11.87
N LEU A 115 4.39 -18.03 10.89
CA LEU A 115 3.59 -18.96 10.12
C LEU A 115 4.24 -20.34 10.16
N GLU A 116 3.60 -21.30 10.84
CA GLU A 116 4.01 -22.71 10.87
C GLU A 116 3.10 -23.54 9.96
N ILE A 117 3.68 -24.21 8.97
CA ILE A 117 2.96 -25.04 8.00
C ILE A 117 3.46 -26.47 8.12
N THR A 118 2.53 -27.38 8.34
CA THR A 118 2.75 -28.84 8.38
C THR A 118 1.74 -29.52 7.47
N GLU A 119 1.89 -30.82 7.23
CA GLU A 119 0.95 -31.61 6.43
C GLU A 119 -0.51 -31.60 6.95
N LYS A 120 -0.71 -31.24 8.22
CA LYS A 120 -2.02 -31.34 8.90
C LYS A 120 -2.58 -30.00 9.33
N ARG A 121 -1.74 -28.97 9.44
CA ARG A 121 -2.15 -27.65 9.93
C ARG A 121 -1.28 -26.52 9.42
N VAL A 122 -1.89 -25.34 9.34
CA VAL A 122 -1.26 -24.03 9.22
C VAL A 122 -1.56 -23.25 10.48
N VAL A 123 -0.57 -22.68 11.15
CA VAL A 123 -0.74 -21.82 12.32
C VAL A 123 -0.14 -20.45 12.00
N LEU A 124 -1.00 -19.43 11.94
CA LEU A 124 -0.61 -18.04 11.79
C LEU A 124 -0.78 -17.33 13.14
N ALA A 125 0.32 -16.84 13.71
CA ALA A 125 0.34 -16.14 14.98
C ALA A 125 1.02 -14.77 14.86
N ALA A 126 0.50 -13.76 15.57
CA ALA A 126 1.10 -12.42 15.58
C ALA A 126 0.87 -11.73 16.93
N TYR A 127 1.61 -10.67 17.21
CA TYR A 127 1.39 -9.86 18.42
C TYR A 127 0.11 -9.00 18.31
N GLN A 128 -0.10 -8.37 17.14
CA GLN A 128 -1.28 -7.56 16.83
C GLN A 128 -1.99 -8.07 15.57
N LEU A 129 -3.20 -7.56 15.37
CA LEU A 129 -4.04 -7.91 14.23
C LEU A 129 -3.40 -7.58 12.87
N ALA A 130 -2.64 -6.47 12.79
CA ALA A 130 -1.95 -6.10 11.55
C ALA A 130 -0.97 -7.21 11.11
N GLY A 131 -0.20 -7.78 12.04
CA GLY A 131 0.67 -8.93 11.74
C GLY A 131 -0.06 -10.15 11.19
N LEU A 132 -1.25 -10.48 11.72
CA LEU A 132 -2.08 -11.54 11.12
C LEU A 132 -2.47 -11.20 9.68
N PHE A 133 -2.87 -9.96 9.42
CA PHE A 133 -3.22 -9.55 8.06
C PHE A 133 -2.02 -9.58 7.10
N ARG A 134 -0.80 -9.23 7.55
CA ARG A 134 0.43 -9.36 6.75
C ARG A 134 0.77 -10.82 6.46
N GLY A 135 0.58 -11.71 7.43
CA GLY A 135 0.76 -13.15 7.23
C GLY A 135 -0.27 -13.77 6.28
N VAL A 136 -1.49 -13.24 6.22
CA VAL A 136 -2.49 -13.62 5.20
C VAL A 136 -1.98 -13.31 3.80
N GLN A 137 -1.28 -12.18 3.58
CA GLN A 137 -0.70 -11.88 2.27
C GLN A 137 0.37 -12.89 1.86
N THR A 138 1.18 -13.35 2.82
CA THR A 138 2.14 -14.43 2.58
C THR A 138 1.43 -15.76 2.27
N ILE A 139 0.34 -16.10 2.96
CA ILE A 139 -0.49 -17.28 2.63
C ILE A 139 -1.02 -17.22 1.20
N ARG A 140 -1.50 -16.05 0.74
CA ARG A 140 -1.95 -15.84 -0.65
C ARG A 140 -0.84 -16.12 -1.65
N GLN A 141 0.38 -15.68 -1.35
CA GLN A 141 1.54 -15.91 -2.22
C GLN A 141 2.04 -17.37 -2.22
N LEU A 142 1.92 -18.08 -1.09
CA LEU A 142 2.25 -19.50 -0.98
C LEU A 142 1.25 -20.42 -1.70
N LEU A 143 0.03 -19.94 -1.92
CA LEU A 143 -0.94 -20.63 -2.77
C LEU A 143 -0.60 -20.39 -4.26
N PRO A 144 -0.93 -21.35 -5.15
CA PRO A 144 -0.72 -21.18 -6.58
C PRO A 144 -1.37 -19.90 -7.11
N ALA A 145 -0.73 -19.19 -8.04
CA ALA A 145 -1.15 -17.88 -8.57
C ALA A 145 -2.64 -17.80 -8.95
N LYS A 146 -3.21 -18.89 -9.48
CA LYS A 146 -4.64 -19.02 -9.82
C LYS A 146 -5.59 -18.79 -8.63
N ILE A 147 -5.10 -18.73 -7.38
CA ILE A 147 -5.88 -18.35 -6.20
C ILE A 147 -6.40 -16.92 -6.28
N GLU A 148 -5.73 -16.04 -7.04
CA GLU A 148 -6.17 -14.65 -7.25
C GLU A 148 -7.35 -14.54 -8.22
N SER A 149 -7.73 -15.63 -8.89
CA SER A 149 -8.83 -15.63 -9.86
C SER A 149 -10.17 -15.33 -9.20
N LYS A 150 -10.98 -14.52 -9.88
CA LYS A 150 -12.39 -14.28 -9.53
C LYS A 150 -13.32 -15.41 -9.99
N ASP A 151 -12.78 -16.37 -10.76
CA ASP A 151 -13.52 -17.50 -11.33
C ASP A 151 -13.02 -18.83 -10.78
N LEU A 152 -13.89 -19.86 -10.79
CA LEU A 152 -13.55 -21.19 -10.31
C LEU A 152 -12.38 -21.80 -11.10
N GLN A 153 -11.35 -22.25 -10.37
CA GLN A 153 -10.16 -22.90 -10.90
C GLN A 153 -10.04 -24.34 -10.38
N VAL A 154 -9.39 -25.19 -11.17
CA VAL A 154 -9.05 -26.54 -10.73
C VAL A 154 -7.84 -26.47 -9.80
N GLY A 155 -7.89 -27.17 -8.67
CA GLY A 155 -6.76 -27.33 -7.74
C GLY A 155 -5.56 -28.11 -8.33
N PRO A 156 -4.64 -28.64 -7.49
CA PRO A 156 -4.65 -28.62 -6.04
C PRO A 156 -4.33 -27.23 -5.46
N TRP A 157 -4.67 -27.04 -4.19
CA TRP A 157 -4.44 -25.81 -3.42
C TRP A 157 -3.46 -26.11 -2.28
N GLU A 158 -2.17 -26.07 -2.57
CA GLU A 158 -1.14 -26.57 -1.67
C GLU A 158 -0.15 -25.48 -1.27
N LEU A 159 0.11 -25.37 0.04
CA LEU A 159 1.17 -24.54 0.60
C LEU A 159 2.40 -25.41 0.90
N ALA A 160 3.60 -24.94 0.55
CA ALA A 160 4.84 -25.59 0.98
C ALA A 160 4.99 -25.56 2.51
N SER A 161 5.45 -26.66 3.09
CA SER A 161 5.55 -26.79 4.55
C SER A 161 6.87 -26.24 5.10
N GLY A 162 6.81 -25.69 6.31
CA GLY A 162 7.95 -25.05 6.96
C GLY A 162 7.53 -23.98 7.97
N THR A 163 8.49 -23.16 8.38
CA THR A 163 8.27 -22.04 9.30
C THR A 163 8.73 -20.75 8.65
N ILE A 164 7.89 -19.71 8.74
CA ILE A 164 8.24 -18.33 8.43
C ILE A 164 8.14 -17.51 9.72
N GLU A 165 9.15 -16.70 10.01
CA GLU A 165 9.07 -15.61 10.97
C GLU A 165 9.45 -14.34 10.25
N ASP A 166 8.59 -13.32 10.34
CA ASP A 166 8.68 -12.17 9.45
C ASP A 166 8.16 -10.91 10.12
N LYS A 167 8.80 -9.77 9.81
CA LYS A 167 8.46 -8.45 10.33
C LYS A 167 9.03 -7.37 9.40
N PRO A 168 8.44 -6.18 9.34
CA PRO A 168 8.98 -5.11 8.53
C PRO A 168 10.25 -4.51 9.13
N GLU A 169 11.13 -4.04 8.26
CA GLU A 169 12.29 -3.24 8.60
C GLU A 169 11.91 -1.80 8.97
N TYR A 170 11.00 -1.20 8.21
CA TYR A 170 10.52 0.17 8.40
C TYR A 170 9.03 0.19 8.75
N GLY A 171 8.66 1.06 9.69
CA GLY A 171 7.28 1.23 10.14
C GLY A 171 6.37 1.92 9.13
N TYR A 172 6.93 2.67 8.17
CA TYR A 172 6.19 3.37 7.13
C TYR A 172 6.47 2.76 5.74
N ARG A 173 5.43 2.31 5.05
CA ARG A 173 5.50 1.74 3.69
C ARG A 173 4.31 2.25 2.90
N GLY A 174 4.51 3.43 2.30
CA GLY A 174 3.46 4.21 1.65
C GLY A 174 3.42 4.06 0.14
N ALA A 175 2.22 4.15 -0.42
CA ALA A 175 2.00 4.47 -1.81
C ALA A 175 1.13 5.74 -1.87
N MET A 176 1.54 6.72 -2.68
CA MET A 176 0.70 7.90 -2.93
C MET A 176 -0.07 7.72 -4.22
N LEU A 177 -1.34 8.13 -4.22
CA LEU A 177 -2.13 8.28 -5.43
C LEU A 177 -2.56 9.75 -5.57
N ASP A 178 -2.10 10.38 -6.65
CA ASP A 178 -2.65 11.64 -7.14
C ASP A 178 -4.00 11.37 -7.79
N VAL A 179 -5.03 12.02 -7.25
CA VAL A 179 -6.41 11.97 -7.77
C VAL A 179 -6.85 13.35 -8.27
N VAL A 180 -5.89 14.28 -8.36
CA VAL A 180 -6.13 15.65 -8.76
C VAL A 180 -5.89 15.82 -10.25
N ARG A 181 -4.72 15.43 -10.76
CA ARG A 181 -4.39 15.69 -12.18
C ARG A 181 -5.34 14.96 -13.10
N HIS A 182 -5.71 13.73 -12.75
CA HIS A 182 -6.94 13.07 -13.21
C HIS A 182 -7.69 12.45 -12.02
N PHE A 183 -9.01 12.53 -12.03
CA PHE A 183 -9.85 11.99 -10.96
C PHE A 183 -10.13 10.50 -11.15
N PHE A 184 -9.96 9.74 -10.06
CA PHE A 184 -10.29 8.32 -9.96
C PHE A 184 -11.44 8.14 -8.99
N ASP A 185 -12.39 7.26 -9.29
CA ASP A 185 -13.54 7.07 -8.43
C ASP A 185 -13.23 6.21 -7.19
N VAL A 186 -14.23 6.02 -6.33
CA VAL A 186 -14.07 5.24 -5.08
C VAL A 186 -13.66 3.80 -5.37
N ASP A 187 -14.14 3.19 -6.45
CA ASP A 187 -13.85 1.80 -6.77
C ASP A 187 -12.44 1.65 -7.35
N ASP A 188 -11.96 2.62 -8.11
CA ASP A 188 -10.55 2.69 -8.56
C ASP A 188 -9.60 2.84 -7.37
N VAL A 189 -9.90 3.72 -6.41
CA VAL A 189 -9.08 3.86 -5.19
C VAL A 189 -9.11 2.57 -4.36
N LYS A 190 -10.27 1.90 -4.25
CA LYS A 190 -10.37 0.59 -3.59
C LYS A 190 -9.53 -0.47 -4.29
N ARG A 191 -9.52 -0.49 -5.63
CA ARG A 191 -8.65 -1.36 -6.41
C ARG A 191 -7.19 -1.08 -6.10
N PHE A 192 -6.76 0.18 -6.07
CA PHE A 192 -5.38 0.54 -5.70
C PHE A 192 -5.02 0.10 -4.27
N ILE A 193 -5.94 0.26 -3.31
CA ILE A 193 -5.78 -0.24 -1.94
C ILE A 193 -5.57 -1.76 -1.91
N ASP A 194 -6.33 -2.53 -2.69
CA ASP A 194 -6.17 -4.00 -2.78
C ASP A 194 -4.79 -4.39 -3.34
N LEU A 195 -4.29 -3.63 -4.34
CA LEU A 195 -2.98 -3.85 -4.95
C LEU A 195 -1.84 -3.60 -3.96
N ILE A 196 -1.86 -2.48 -3.23
CA ILE A 196 -0.79 -2.16 -2.27
C ILE A 196 -0.87 -3.07 -1.02
N ALA A 197 -2.06 -3.49 -0.60
CA ALA A 197 -2.25 -4.42 0.50
C ALA A 197 -1.62 -5.79 0.21
N ALA A 198 -1.68 -6.27 -1.04
CA ALA A 198 -1.12 -7.56 -1.45
C ALA A 198 0.39 -7.65 -1.20
N TYR A 199 1.09 -6.52 -1.20
CA TYR A 199 2.54 -6.42 -0.98
C TYR A 199 2.91 -5.86 0.39
N LYS A 200 1.97 -5.85 1.36
CA LYS A 200 2.25 -5.43 2.76
C LYS A 200 2.59 -3.94 2.92
N MET A 201 2.21 -3.09 1.96
CA MET A 201 2.15 -1.65 2.17
C MET A 201 1.13 -1.34 3.27
N ASN A 202 1.37 -0.28 4.04
CA ASN A 202 0.56 0.05 5.22
C ASN A 202 0.08 1.50 5.25
N VAL A 203 0.44 2.31 4.26
CA VAL A 203 -0.04 3.68 4.11
C VAL A 203 -0.51 3.93 2.69
N LEU A 204 -1.67 4.58 2.58
CA LEU A 204 -2.14 5.24 1.36
C LEU A 204 -2.08 6.73 1.60
N HIS A 205 -1.22 7.41 0.86
CA HIS A 205 -1.20 8.87 0.79
C HIS A 205 -2.12 9.30 -0.35
N LEU A 206 -3.17 10.08 -0.05
CA LEU A 206 -4.05 10.64 -1.08
C LEU A 206 -3.72 12.11 -1.27
N HIS A 207 -3.19 12.45 -2.45
CA HIS A 207 -3.01 13.82 -2.89
C HIS A 207 -4.36 14.35 -3.40
N LEU A 208 -5.04 15.17 -2.60
CA LEU A 208 -6.46 15.53 -2.82
C LEU A 208 -6.66 16.91 -3.44
N THR A 209 -5.63 17.75 -3.49
CA THR A 209 -5.75 19.12 -4.01
C THR A 209 -4.47 19.58 -4.69
N ASP A 210 -4.61 20.16 -5.87
CA ASP A 210 -3.52 20.75 -6.66
C ASP A 210 -4.08 21.91 -7.50
N ASP A 211 -3.32 22.37 -8.49
CA ASP A 211 -3.69 23.46 -9.39
C ASP A 211 -4.89 23.12 -10.29
N GLN A 212 -5.01 21.86 -10.70
CA GLN A 212 -5.99 21.40 -11.67
C GLN A 212 -7.30 20.93 -11.04
N GLY A 213 -7.33 20.70 -9.73
CA GLY A 213 -8.52 20.15 -9.09
C GLY A 213 -8.52 20.18 -7.57
N TRP A 214 -9.73 20.20 -7.01
CA TRP A 214 -9.97 20.00 -5.59
C TRP A 214 -10.94 18.83 -5.38
N ARG A 215 -10.50 17.78 -4.68
CA ARG A 215 -11.13 16.45 -4.74
C ARG A 215 -11.83 16.01 -3.46
N ILE A 216 -11.99 16.88 -2.47
CA ILE A 216 -12.63 16.52 -1.19
C ILE A 216 -13.68 17.56 -0.76
N GLU A 217 -14.89 17.12 -0.42
CA GLU A 217 -15.95 18.00 0.04
C GLU A 217 -15.59 18.69 1.37
N ILE A 218 -15.56 20.02 1.34
CA ILE A 218 -15.48 20.90 2.52
C ILE A 218 -16.78 21.69 2.59
N LYS A 219 -17.62 21.40 3.58
CA LYS A 219 -18.98 21.92 3.67
C LYS A 219 -19.02 23.42 3.93
N SER A 220 -18.05 23.93 4.67
CA SER A 220 -17.85 25.36 4.91
C SER A 220 -17.42 26.13 3.66
N TRP A 221 -16.82 25.44 2.67
CA TRP A 221 -16.30 26.03 1.43
C TRP A 221 -16.80 25.26 0.19
N PRO A 222 -18.11 25.23 -0.09
CA PRO A 222 -18.72 24.32 -1.09
C PRO A 222 -18.25 24.51 -2.54
N ASN A 223 -17.81 25.72 -2.95
CA ASN A 223 -17.29 25.94 -4.30
C ASN A 223 -15.95 25.23 -4.56
N LEU A 224 -15.23 24.77 -3.53
CA LEU A 224 -13.99 24.02 -3.74
C LEU A 224 -14.25 22.80 -4.61
N THR A 225 -15.31 22.03 -4.32
CA THR A 225 -15.68 20.88 -5.16
C THR A 225 -16.65 21.25 -6.28
N ALA A 226 -17.62 22.13 -6.02
CA ALA A 226 -18.62 22.50 -7.03
C ALA A 226 -18.02 23.26 -8.24
N HIS A 227 -16.91 23.98 -8.05
CA HIS A 227 -16.18 24.69 -9.10
C HIS A 227 -14.74 24.17 -9.23
N GLY A 228 -13.95 24.18 -8.16
CA GLY A 228 -12.56 23.71 -8.21
C GLY A 228 -12.41 22.22 -8.53
N GLY A 229 -13.45 21.41 -8.35
CA GLY A 229 -13.47 19.99 -8.71
C GLY A 229 -14.01 19.70 -10.13
N SER A 230 -14.46 20.70 -10.88
CA SER A 230 -15.20 20.50 -12.14
C SER A 230 -14.32 20.42 -13.40
N ALA A 231 -13.02 20.32 -13.23
CA ALA A 231 -12.05 20.15 -14.29
C ALA A 231 -10.89 19.26 -13.81
N GLU A 232 -10.04 18.86 -14.73
CA GLU A 232 -8.77 18.17 -14.51
C GLU A 232 -7.82 18.48 -15.69
N VAL A 233 -6.66 17.82 -15.77
CA VAL A 233 -5.74 17.95 -16.90
C VAL A 233 -6.46 17.67 -18.23
N ASP A 234 -6.02 18.35 -19.29
CA ASP A 234 -6.55 18.25 -20.66
C ASP A 234 -8.05 18.59 -20.83
N GLY A 235 -8.67 19.18 -19.80
CA GLY A 235 -10.05 19.63 -19.83
C GLY A 235 -11.06 18.51 -19.60
N GLY A 236 -10.64 17.41 -18.99
CA GLY A 236 -11.54 16.38 -18.46
C GLY A 236 -12.51 16.95 -17.42
N LYS A 237 -13.55 16.17 -17.08
CA LYS A 237 -14.65 16.65 -16.22
C LYS A 237 -14.26 16.72 -14.74
N GLY A 238 -13.16 16.10 -14.36
CA GLY A 238 -12.76 15.96 -12.97
C GLY A 238 -13.78 15.16 -12.16
N GLY A 239 -13.86 15.52 -10.89
CA GLY A 239 -14.68 14.87 -9.89
C GLY A 239 -14.20 15.23 -8.49
N PHE A 240 -14.87 14.69 -7.48
CA PHE A 240 -14.49 14.83 -6.09
C PHE A 240 -15.17 13.75 -5.25
N TYR A 241 -14.62 13.50 -4.06
CA TYR A 241 -15.22 12.67 -3.03
C TYR A 241 -16.10 13.51 -2.12
N THR A 242 -17.34 13.09 -1.91
CA THR A 242 -18.09 13.55 -0.74
C THR A 242 -17.39 13.09 0.54
N GLN A 243 -17.72 13.68 1.69
CA GLN A 243 -17.18 13.18 2.96
C GLN A 243 -17.58 11.73 3.24
N ALA A 244 -18.71 11.27 2.69
CA ALA A 244 -19.14 9.88 2.78
C ALA A 244 -18.27 8.95 1.91
N ASP A 245 -17.95 9.36 0.69
CA ASP A 245 -17.04 8.62 -0.20
C ASP A 245 -15.65 8.48 0.42
N TYR A 246 -15.09 9.59 0.93
CA TYR A 246 -13.80 9.57 1.63
C TYR A 246 -13.84 8.67 2.87
N SER A 247 -14.90 8.73 3.66
CA SER A 247 -15.07 7.85 4.83
C SER A 247 -15.15 6.37 4.45
N GLU A 248 -15.76 6.05 3.31
CA GLU A 248 -15.81 4.69 2.77
C GLU A 248 -14.42 4.22 2.29
N ILE A 249 -13.64 5.08 1.62
CA ILE A 249 -12.25 4.81 1.25
C ILE A 249 -11.40 4.51 2.50
N VAL A 250 -11.47 5.39 3.51
CA VAL A 250 -10.77 5.22 4.80
C VAL A 250 -11.14 3.90 5.45
N LYS A 251 -12.43 3.58 5.54
CA LYS A 251 -12.91 2.33 6.13
C LYS A 251 -12.41 1.11 5.35
N TYR A 252 -12.41 1.16 4.03
CA TYR A 252 -11.94 0.08 3.17
C TYR A 252 -10.42 -0.16 3.32
N ALA A 253 -9.64 0.91 3.42
CA ALA A 253 -8.22 0.88 3.73
C ALA A 253 -7.93 0.30 5.12
N GLN A 254 -8.69 0.73 6.15
CA GLN A 254 -8.54 0.22 7.52
C GLN A 254 -8.82 -1.28 7.62
N ALA A 255 -9.80 -1.80 6.89
CA ALA A 255 -10.07 -3.24 6.82
C ALA A 255 -8.87 -4.06 6.28
N ARG A 256 -7.92 -3.38 5.62
CA ARG A 256 -6.66 -3.93 5.09
C ARG A 256 -5.43 -3.45 5.84
N TYR A 257 -5.63 -2.85 7.02
CA TYR A 257 -4.58 -2.30 7.86
C TYR A 257 -3.72 -1.28 7.10
N ILE A 258 -4.37 -0.47 6.26
CA ILE A 258 -3.75 0.66 5.55
C ILE A 258 -4.26 1.94 6.21
N THR A 259 -3.33 2.77 6.65
CA THR A 259 -3.62 4.12 7.15
C THR A 259 -3.74 5.07 5.97
N VAL A 260 -4.84 5.82 5.90
CA VAL A 260 -4.96 6.90 4.91
C VAL A 260 -4.37 8.18 5.49
N ILE A 261 -3.46 8.81 4.74
CA ILE A 261 -2.94 10.16 5.01
C ILE A 261 -3.44 11.06 3.88
N PRO A 262 -4.37 11.98 4.15
CA PRO A 262 -4.81 12.93 3.14
C PRO A 262 -3.83 14.12 3.06
N GLU A 263 -3.68 14.63 1.85
CA GLU A 263 -2.94 15.85 1.57
C GLU A 263 -3.82 16.96 1.05
N ILE A 264 -3.62 18.15 1.63
CA ILE A 264 -4.08 19.42 1.07
C ILE A 264 -2.81 20.24 0.83
N ASP A 265 -2.33 20.29 -0.41
CA ASP A 265 -1.08 20.97 -0.73
C ASP A 265 -1.20 22.49 -0.58
N MET A 266 -0.19 23.09 0.06
CA MET A 266 -0.13 24.51 0.36
C MET A 266 1.29 24.97 0.77
N PRO A 267 1.68 26.23 0.50
CA PRO A 267 0.90 27.28 -0.13
C PRO A 267 0.93 27.27 -1.66
N GLY A 268 1.84 26.50 -2.28
CA GLY A 268 1.83 26.20 -3.71
C GLY A 268 0.70 25.23 -4.08
N HIS A 269 0.60 24.84 -5.36
CA HIS A 269 -0.38 23.86 -5.85
C HIS A 269 -1.84 24.16 -5.41
N THR A 270 -2.23 25.43 -5.44
CA THR A 270 -3.50 25.90 -4.86
C THR A 270 -4.45 26.54 -5.87
N ASN A 271 -4.17 26.46 -7.18
CA ASN A 271 -4.99 27.16 -8.18
C ASN A 271 -6.47 26.75 -8.16
N ALA A 272 -6.82 25.49 -7.89
CA ALA A 272 -8.22 25.08 -7.78
C ALA A 272 -8.98 25.80 -6.65
N ALA A 273 -8.35 26.01 -5.50
CA ALA A 273 -8.92 26.80 -4.40
C ALA A 273 -8.99 28.30 -4.76
N LEU A 274 -7.94 28.83 -5.39
CA LEU A 274 -7.85 30.23 -5.84
C LEU A 274 -8.86 30.56 -6.96
N ALA A 275 -9.23 29.60 -7.80
CA ALA A 275 -10.29 29.74 -8.79
C ALA A 275 -11.68 29.72 -8.14
N SER A 276 -11.84 28.96 -7.06
CA SER A 276 -13.11 28.82 -6.35
C SER A 276 -13.47 30.04 -5.50
N TYR A 277 -12.48 30.74 -4.94
CA TYR A 277 -12.71 31.89 -4.04
C TYR A 277 -11.75 33.04 -4.32
N ALA A 278 -12.30 34.14 -4.85
CA ALA A 278 -11.55 35.34 -5.18
C ALA A 278 -10.83 35.97 -3.97
N GLU A 279 -11.41 35.86 -2.77
CA GLU A 279 -10.85 36.47 -1.54
C GLU A 279 -9.52 35.84 -1.07
N LEU A 280 -9.25 34.59 -1.46
CA LEU A 280 -7.98 33.90 -1.19
C LEU A 280 -6.82 34.45 -2.03
N ASN A 281 -7.11 35.13 -3.14
CA ASN A 281 -6.10 35.70 -4.02
C ASN A 281 -5.62 37.05 -3.51
N ALA A 282 -4.31 37.33 -3.60
CA ALA A 282 -3.73 38.61 -3.16
C ALA A 282 -4.41 39.84 -3.77
N ASP A 283 -4.76 39.78 -5.06
CA ASP A 283 -5.43 40.84 -5.83
C ASP A 283 -6.97 40.82 -5.72
N GLY A 284 -7.53 39.86 -4.97
CA GLY A 284 -8.97 39.71 -4.78
C GLY A 284 -9.72 39.25 -6.04
N LYS A 285 -9.03 38.65 -7.02
CA LYS A 285 -9.62 38.13 -8.26
C LYS A 285 -9.42 36.61 -8.31
N ALA A 286 -10.51 35.89 -8.53
CA ALA A 286 -10.43 34.45 -8.76
C ALA A 286 -9.58 34.15 -9.99
N ARG A 287 -8.81 33.06 -9.92
CA ARG A 287 -8.09 32.53 -11.08
C ARG A 287 -9.02 31.76 -11.99
N GLU A 288 -8.59 31.52 -13.22
CA GLU A 288 -9.25 30.54 -14.07
C GLU A 288 -8.87 29.13 -13.61
N LEU A 289 -9.76 28.16 -13.84
CA LEU A 289 -9.40 26.75 -13.68
C LEU A 289 -8.23 26.41 -14.62
N TYR A 290 -7.29 25.62 -14.12
CA TYR A 290 -6.09 25.24 -14.85
C TYR A 290 -6.20 23.79 -15.31
N THR A 291 -5.94 23.54 -16.59
CA THR A 291 -6.02 22.20 -17.19
C THR A 291 -4.70 21.79 -17.85
N GLY A 292 -3.62 22.52 -17.55
CA GLY A 292 -2.28 22.19 -18.01
C GLY A 292 -1.50 21.39 -16.97
N THR A 293 -0.18 21.31 -17.16
CA THR A 293 0.74 20.53 -16.32
C THR A 293 1.96 21.32 -15.86
N ASP A 294 1.93 22.66 -15.96
CA ASP A 294 2.96 23.52 -15.37
C ASP A 294 2.79 23.57 -13.86
N VAL A 295 3.90 23.77 -13.14
CA VAL A 295 3.95 23.73 -11.68
C VAL A 295 4.57 24.99 -11.07
N GLY A 296 4.26 25.24 -9.80
CA GLY A 296 4.86 26.27 -8.96
C GLY A 296 4.47 27.72 -9.23
N PHE A 297 3.43 27.95 -10.03
CA PHE A 297 2.94 29.29 -10.35
C PHE A 297 1.92 29.82 -9.34
N SER A 298 1.22 28.95 -8.61
CA SER A 298 0.15 29.31 -7.68
C SER A 298 0.68 29.57 -6.26
N THR A 299 -0.04 30.41 -5.51
CA THR A 299 0.29 30.70 -4.11
C THR A 299 -0.89 31.27 -3.34
N LEU A 300 -1.16 30.71 -2.15
CA LEU A 300 -2.02 31.33 -1.14
C LEU A 300 -1.32 32.56 -0.51
N ASP A 301 -2.07 33.63 -0.25
CA ASP A 301 -1.51 34.83 0.36
C ASP A 301 -1.29 34.67 1.88
N ALA A 302 -0.05 34.39 2.28
CA ALA A 302 0.37 34.26 3.68
C ALA A 302 0.22 35.56 4.51
N ASN A 303 -0.16 36.69 3.90
CA ASN A 303 -0.38 37.96 4.60
C ASN A 303 -1.86 38.28 4.84
N LYS A 304 -2.77 37.41 4.40
CA LYS A 304 -4.20 37.53 4.67
C LYS A 304 -4.64 36.58 5.77
N GLU A 305 -5.45 37.07 6.72
CA GLU A 305 -6.01 36.22 7.77
C GLU A 305 -7.08 35.26 7.24
N ILE A 306 -7.80 35.64 6.18
CA ILE A 306 -8.78 34.74 5.54
C ILE A 306 -8.14 33.44 5.03
N THR A 307 -6.88 33.48 4.61
CA THR A 307 -6.11 32.29 4.23
C THR A 307 -6.03 31.29 5.37
N TYR A 308 -5.79 31.76 6.59
CA TYR A 308 -5.65 30.88 7.76
C TYR A 308 -7.00 30.43 8.31
N GLN A 309 -8.06 31.23 8.16
CA GLN A 309 -9.43 30.78 8.45
C GLN A 309 -9.85 29.66 7.49
N PHE A 310 -9.61 29.86 6.19
CA PHE A 310 -9.83 28.84 5.17
C PHE A 310 -9.11 27.52 5.51
N ILE A 311 -7.82 27.59 5.85
CA ILE A 311 -7.03 26.41 6.22
C ILE A 311 -7.58 25.77 7.50
N ASP A 312 -7.94 26.56 8.52
CA ASP A 312 -8.53 26.03 9.76
C ASP A 312 -9.84 25.27 9.51
N ASP A 313 -10.72 25.82 8.68
CA ASP A 313 -11.99 25.17 8.30
C ASP A 313 -11.75 23.87 7.52
N VAL A 314 -10.88 23.90 6.51
CA VAL A 314 -10.53 22.73 5.68
C VAL A 314 -9.91 21.62 6.53
N ILE A 315 -8.88 21.96 7.31
CA ILE A 315 -8.15 21.00 8.14
C ILE A 315 -9.05 20.45 9.25
N GLY A 316 -9.92 21.29 9.83
CA GLY A 316 -10.88 20.86 10.85
C GLY A 316 -11.90 19.84 10.33
N GLU A 317 -12.48 20.09 9.15
CA GLU A 317 -13.42 19.15 8.54
C GLU A 317 -12.73 17.84 8.12
N LEU A 318 -11.54 17.93 7.52
CA LEU A 318 -10.77 16.75 7.11
C LEU A 318 -10.31 15.92 8.31
N ALA A 319 -9.77 16.56 9.35
CA ALA A 319 -9.33 15.89 10.57
C ALA A 319 -10.44 15.11 11.27
N ALA A 320 -11.70 15.58 11.18
CA ALA A 320 -12.86 14.92 11.77
C ALA A 320 -13.22 13.59 11.09
N ILE A 321 -12.90 13.42 9.81
CA ILE A 321 -13.17 12.21 9.02
C ILE A 321 -11.91 11.38 8.73
N THR A 322 -10.73 11.85 9.12
CA THR A 322 -9.46 11.12 9.01
C THR A 322 -9.08 10.54 10.37
N PRO A 323 -9.22 9.23 10.63
CA PRO A 323 -8.83 8.61 11.90
C PRO A 323 -7.31 8.48 12.07
N GLY A 324 -6.53 8.52 10.98
CA GLY A 324 -5.07 8.54 11.01
C GLY A 324 -4.51 9.74 11.78
N GLU A 325 -3.26 9.63 12.23
CA GLU A 325 -2.63 10.67 13.05
C GLU A 325 -2.13 11.87 12.25
N TYR A 326 -2.01 11.74 10.93
CA TYR A 326 -1.31 12.71 10.07
C TYR A 326 -2.25 13.41 9.10
N ILE A 327 -1.96 14.67 8.83
CA ILE A 327 -2.41 15.40 7.64
C ILE A 327 -1.16 15.90 6.93
N HIS A 328 -1.07 15.64 5.63
CA HIS A 328 -0.01 16.18 4.78
C HIS A 328 -0.44 17.57 4.28
N ILE A 329 0.46 18.54 4.34
CA ILE A 329 0.20 19.92 3.90
C ILE A 329 0.92 20.27 2.60
N GLY A 330 1.55 19.27 1.97
CA GLY A 330 2.45 19.43 0.84
C GLY A 330 3.60 20.36 1.14
N GLY A 331 3.62 21.50 0.45
CA GLY A 331 4.59 22.57 0.63
C GLY A 331 5.77 22.52 -0.32
N ASP A 332 5.75 21.63 -1.30
CA ASP A 332 6.68 21.62 -2.42
C ASP A 332 6.41 22.77 -3.40
N GLU A 333 7.35 22.92 -4.33
CA GLU A 333 7.32 23.78 -5.52
C GLU A 333 6.69 25.17 -5.38
N SER A 334 6.74 25.75 -4.20
CA SER A 334 6.10 27.02 -3.84
C SER A 334 6.87 28.23 -4.39
N ASN A 335 7.23 28.20 -5.67
CA ASN A 335 8.12 29.14 -6.37
C ASN A 335 7.54 30.56 -6.43
N ALA A 336 6.21 30.69 -6.50
CA ALA A 336 5.52 31.97 -6.41
C ALA A 336 5.48 32.55 -4.98
N THR A 337 5.82 31.76 -3.95
CA THR A 337 5.82 32.19 -2.55
C THR A 337 7.17 32.72 -2.13
N ARG A 338 7.25 33.98 -1.69
CA ARG A 338 8.51 34.55 -1.18
C ARG A 338 8.97 33.76 0.06
N LYS A 339 10.26 33.44 0.17
CA LYS A 339 10.83 32.64 1.28
C LYS A 339 10.35 33.05 2.68
N LYS A 340 10.33 34.36 3.00
CA LYS A 340 9.87 34.86 4.30
C LYS A 340 8.39 34.55 4.57
N ASP A 341 7.57 34.58 3.52
CA ASP A 341 6.13 34.32 3.58
C ASP A 341 5.88 32.82 3.69
N TYR A 342 6.65 31.99 2.96
CA TYR A 342 6.63 30.53 3.08
C TYR A 342 6.94 30.07 4.51
N ILE A 343 8.02 30.57 5.11
CA ILE A 343 8.40 30.25 6.50
C ILE A 343 7.28 30.63 7.47
N LYS A 344 6.71 31.83 7.31
CA LYS A 344 5.57 32.28 8.13
C LYS A 344 4.35 31.37 7.94
N PHE A 345 4.07 30.97 6.70
CA PHE A 345 2.94 30.14 6.34
C PHE A 345 3.02 28.76 6.99
N VAL A 346 4.10 28.01 6.74
CA VAL A 346 4.30 26.66 7.31
C VAL A 346 4.27 26.71 8.84
N ASN A 347 4.91 27.71 9.46
CA ASN A 347 4.89 27.87 10.91
C ASN A 347 3.49 28.11 11.48
N ARG A 348 2.56 28.72 10.73
CA ARG A 348 1.17 28.90 11.17
C ARG A 348 0.32 27.67 10.89
N VAL A 349 0.48 27.05 9.72
CA VAL A 349 -0.29 25.85 9.35
C VAL A 349 0.01 24.69 10.30
N GLN A 350 1.26 24.51 10.73
CA GLN A 350 1.57 23.47 11.72
C GLN A 350 0.80 23.66 13.03
N GLU A 351 0.53 24.91 13.46
CA GLU A 351 -0.26 25.16 14.67
C GLU A 351 -1.72 24.76 14.47
N ILE A 352 -2.28 25.04 13.29
CA ILE A 352 -3.64 24.66 12.92
C ILE A 352 -3.79 23.13 12.90
N VAL A 353 -2.89 22.42 12.22
CA VAL A 353 -2.90 20.94 12.16
C VAL A 353 -2.85 20.33 13.57
N ASN A 354 -1.97 20.84 14.43
CA ASN A 354 -1.86 20.37 15.82
C ASN A 354 -3.11 20.73 16.66
N ALA A 355 -3.73 21.88 16.43
CA ALA A 355 -4.95 22.29 17.13
C ALA A 355 -6.13 21.36 16.84
N HIS A 356 -6.18 20.76 15.64
CA HIS A 356 -7.15 19.72 15.27
C HIS A 356 -6.74 18.29 15.66
N GLY A 357 -5.73 18.15 16.53
CA GLY A 357 -5.32 16.86 17.08
C GLY A 357 -4.55 15.96 16.09
N LYS A 358 -4.00 16.54 15.02
CA LYS A 358 -3.20 15.85 14.01
C LYS A 358 -1.74 16.25 14.10
N LYS A 359 -0.88 15.42 13.53
CA LYS A 359 0.55 15.68 13.32
C LYS A 359 0.74 16.12 11.87
N MET A 360 1.59 17.11 11.65
CA MET A 360 1.86 17.61 10.30
C MET A 360 2.83 16.68 9.56
N MET A 361 2.54 16.44 8.29
CA MET A 361 3.49 15.91 7.31
C MET A 361 3.61 16.90 6.16
N GLY A 362 4.73 16.91 5.45
CA GLY A 362 4.88 17.72 4.24
C GLY A 362 6.12 17.30 3.46
N TRP A 363 6.19 17.69 2.19
CA TRP A 363 7.38 17.53 1.37
C TRP A 363 8.56 18.24 2.02
N ALA A 364 9.78 17.71 1.86
CA ALA A 364 10.94 18.12 2.65
C ALA A 364 11.27 19.62 2.54
N ASP A 365 10.76 20.34 1.54
CA ASP A 365 10.79 21.80 1.40
C ASP A 365 10.27 22.53 2.66
N ILE A 366 9.35 21.93 3.42
CA ILE A 366 8.88 22.48 4.70
C ILE A 366 10.01 22.69 5.71
N SER A 367 11.16 22.01 5.55
CA SER A 367 12.33 22.17 6.41
C SER A 367 12.96 23.56 6.36
N ALA A 368 12.56 24.41 5.39
CA ALA A 368 12.90 25.82 5.40
C ALA A 368 12.27 26.59 6.59
N ALA A 369 11.18 26.09 7.17
CA ALA A 369 10.50 26.64 8.35
C ALA A 369 11.03 26.04 9.67
N ASN A 370 10.44 26.44 10.80
CA ASN A 370 10.81 25.91 12.13
C ASN A 370 9.85 24.77 12.49
N LEU A 371 10.24 23.55 12.19
CA LEU A 371 9.40 22.38 12.36
C LEU A 371 9.33 21.93 13.82
N LYS A 372 8.14 21.50 14.26
CA LYS A 372 7.98 20.77 15.52
C LYS A 372 8.51 19.33 15.41
N GLU A 373 8.97 18.77 16.53
CA GLU A 373 9.55 17.42 16.59
C GLU A 373 8.58 16.29 16.19
N ASN A 374 7.27 16.53 16.28
CA ASN A 374 6.23 15.57 15.87
C ASN A 374 5.88 15.63 14.37
N THR A 375 6.50 16.53 13.62
CA THR A 375 6.36 16.64 12.16
C THR A 375 7.15 15.54 11.46
N ILE A 376 6.70 15.14 10.27
CA ILE A 376 7.43 14.26 9.35
C ILE A 376 7.71 15.03 8.04
N ALA A 377 8.92 14.89 7.50
CA ALA A 377 9.29 15.46 6.20
C ALA A 377 9.45 14.36 5.15
N GLN A 378 8.90 14.56 3.95
CA GLN A 378 8.99 13.60 2.84
C GLN A 378 10.02 14.04 1.80
N PHE A 379 11.13 13.31 1.70
CA PHE A 379 12.22 13.65 0.80
C PHE A 379 12.00 13.10 -0.60
N TRP A 380 11.85 14.00 -1.58
CA TRP A 380 11.45 13.66 -2.94
C TRP A 380 12.39 14.14 -4.04
N HIS A 381 13.21 15.15 -3.80
CA HIS A 381 14.03 15.76 -4.85
C HIS A 381 15.48 15.28 -4.80
N THR A 382 16.26 15.52 -5.85
CA THR A 382 17.74 15.44 -5.80
C THR A 382 18.41 16.46 -4.85
N ARG A 383 17.66 17.43 -4.31
CA ARG A 383 18.14 18.48 -3.41
C ARG A 383 18.26 17.94 -1.99
N THR A 384 19.32 17.17 -1.73
CA THR A 384 19.57 16.48 -0.46
C THR A 384 19.59 17.38 0.79
N GLN A 385 19.80 18.70 0.62
CA GLN A 385 19.84 19.65 1.72
C GLN A 385 18.52 19.73 2.49
N THR A 386 17.36 19.61 1.83
CA THR A 386 16.05 19.71 2.51
C THR A 386 15.85 18.60 3.53
N ALA A 387 16.30 17.39 3.20
CA ALA A 387 16.33 16.26 4.12
C ALA A 387 17.32 16.48 5.28
N LEU A 388 18.53 16.97 5.01
CA LEU A 388 19.50 17.28 6.06
C LEU A 388 18.97 18.35 7.03
N ASP A 389 18.31 19.37 6.52
CA ASP A 389 17.71 20.45 7.31
C ASP A 389 16.58 19.92 8.21
N ALA A 390 15.78 18.96 7.75
CA ALA A 390 14.77 18.28 8.56
C ALA A 390 15.42 17.46 9.69
N VAL A 391 16.43 16.63 9.39
CA VAL A 391 17.15 15.84 10.43
C VAL A 391 17.81 16.75 11.46
N ASN A 392 18.41 17.86 11.03
CA ASN A 392 19.05 18.84 11.93
C ASN A 392 18.04 19.51 12.88
N GLN A 393 16.75 19.50 12.54
CA GLN A 393 15.64 19.95 13.38
C GLN A 393 15.03 18.81 14.22
N ASN A 394 15.65 17.62 14.25
CA ASN A 394 15.14 16.39 14.89
C ASN A 394 13.82 15.86 14.29
N VAL A 395 13.52 16.22 13.05
CA VAL A 395 12.36 15.70 12.30
C VAL A 395 12.74 14.41 11.58
N LYS A 396 11.82 13.44 11.60
CA LYS A 396 11.99 12.16 10.89
C LYS A 396 11.59 12.28 9.41
N ILE A 397 12.12 11.36 8.60
CA ILE A 397 12.01 11.45 7.15
C ILE A 397 11.37 10.20 6.54
N ILE A 398 10.52 10.44 5.55
CA ILE A 398 10.07 9.44 4.57
C ILE A 398 10.91 9.61 3.31
N MET A 399 11.41 8.50 2.77
CA MET A 399 12.19 8.52 1.53
C MET A 399 11.30 8.24 0.33
N SER A 400 11.21 9.19 -0.61
CA SER A 400 10.54 9.03 -1.89
C SER A 400 11.29 9.74 -3.04
N PRO A 401 12.61 9.57 -3.20
CA PRO A 401 13.37 10.34 -4.19
C PRO A 401 12.86 10.06 -5.62
N ALA A 402 12.56 11.10 -6.39
CA ALA A 402 11.94 11.02 -7.70
C ALA A 402 12.74 10.20 -8.71
N THR A 403 14.08 10.18 -8.58
CA THR A 403 14.96 9.36 -9.41
C THR A 403 14.92 7.86 -9.07
N ARG A 404 14.09 7.43 -8.11
CA ARG A 404 14.03 6.05 -7.63
C ARG A 404 12.61 5.56 -7.34
N ALA A 405 11.78 6.37 -6.70
CA ALA A 405 10.53 5.94 -6.06
C ALA A 405 9.25 6.47 -6.71
N TYR A 406 9.37 7.44 -7.63
CA TYR A 406 8.21 7.99 -8.34
C TYR A 406 7.77 7.02 -9.43
N MET A 407 6.54 6.53 -9.32
CA MET A 407 5.94 5.57 -10.24
C MET A 407 5.44 6.24 -11.52
N ASP A 408 5.26 7.55 -11.55
CA ASP A 408 4.97 8.31 -12.77
C ASP A 408 6.20 8.52 -13.66
N ILE A 409 7.42 8.26 -13.16
CA ILE A 409 8.62 8.36 -14.01
C ILE A 409 8.65 7.21 -15.00
N GLN A 410 8.86 7.54 -16.28
CA GLN A 410 8.98 6.61 -17.38
C GLN A 410 10.06 5.56 -17.12
N TYR A 411 9.77 4.31 -17.51
CA TYR A 411 10.73 3.20 -17.44
C TYR A 411 11.91 3.42 -18.41
N ASP A 412 11.60 3.87 -19.63
CA ASP A 412 12.56 4.16 -20.69
C ASP A 412 12.02 5.25 -21.65
N SER A 413 12.78 5.56 -22.70
CA SER A 413 12.42 6.63 -23.65
C SER A 413 11.24 6.30 -24.58
N ILE A 414 10.75 5.07 -24.60
CA ILE A 414 9.61 4.65 -25.43
C ILE A 414 8.36 4.34 -24.60
N CYS A 415 8.45 4.44 -23.28
CA CYS A 415 7.33 4.28 -22.37
C CYS A 415 6.20 5.28 -22.73
N PRO A 416 4.97 4.80 -22.99
CA PRO A 416 3.91 5.64 -23.54
C PRO A 416 3.29 6.60 -22.51
N LEU A 417 3.43 6.28 -21.22
CA LEU A 417 2.86 7.02 -20.09
C LEU A 417 3.99 7.47 -19.17
N GLY A 418 3.72 8.49 -18.36
CA GLY A 418 4.62 9.02 -17.36
C GLY A 418 5.46 10.20 -17.85
N LEU A 419 6.29 10.70 -16.95
CA LEU A 419 7.19 11.83 -17.13
C LEU A 419 8.66 11.39 -17.11
N HIS A 420 9.57 12.25 -17.56
CA HIS A 420 11.02 11.97 -17.55
C HIS A 420 11.86 13.12 -16.99
N TRP A 421 11.25 14.04 -16.24
CA TRP A 421 11.95 15.18 -15.65
C TRP A 421 13.05 14.76 -14.65
N ALA A 422 12.86 13.60 -14.00
CA ALA A 422 13.83 12.99 -13.09
C ALA A 422 14.72 11.93 -13.78
N GLY A 423 14.70 11.85 -15.12
CA GLY A 423 15.33 10.80 -15.90
C GLY A 423 14.37 9.63 -16.18
N TYR A 424 14.93 8.43 -16.32
CA TYR A 424 14.16 7.19 -16.44
C TYR A 424 14.41 6.33 -15.21
N THR A 425 13.42 5.56 -14.78
CA THR A 425 13.53 4.68 -13.62
C THR A 425 12.99 3.31 -13.99
N GLU A 426 13.91 2.45 -14.45
CA GLU A 426 13.59 1.05 -14.72
C GLU A 426 13.42 0.25 -13.41
N VAL A 427 12.99 -1.01 -13.51
CA VAL A 427 12.73 -1.90 -12.37
C VAL A 427 13.97 -2.12 -11.50
N ASP A 428 15.16 -2.19 -12.10
CA ASP A 428 16.42 -2.33 -11.35
C ASP A 428 16.75 -1.04 -10.60
N ASP A 429 16.62 0.13 -11.23
CA ASP A 429 16.80 1.44 -10.58
C ASP A 429 15.83 1.66 -9.42
N ALA A 430 14.59 1.16 -9.55
CA ALA A 430 13.56 1.22 -8.52
C ALA A 430 13.84 0.30 -7.32
N TYR A 431 14.67 -0.73 -7.47
CA TYR A 431 14.96 -1.73 -6.43
C TYR A 431 16.39 -1.65 -5.89
N ASP A 432 17.39 -1.35 -6.71
CA ASP A 432 18.81 -1.47 -6.37
C ASP A 432 19.38 -0.22 -5.68
N TRP A 433 18.73 0.16 -4.57
CA TRP A 433 19.17 1.23 -3.67
C TRP A 433 18.80 0.94 -2.20
N SER A 434 19.40 1.64 -1.23
CA SER A 434 18.94 1.61 0.16
C SER A 434 18.47 2.99 0.60
N LEU A 435 17.50 3.01 1.54
CA LEU A 435 16.88 4.26 1.99
C LEU A 435 17.94 5.26 2.49
N GLU A 436 18.92 4.80 3.27
CA GLU A 436 20.01 5.62 3.78
C GLU A 436 21.06 6.00 2.74
N SER A 437 21.17 5.33 1.59
CA SER A 437 22.21 5.61 0.59
C SER A 437 21.96 6.87 -0.24
N ASN A 438 20.72 7.37 -0.30
CA ASN A 438 20.34 8.49 -1.17
C ASN A 438 20.80 9.85 -0.65
N VAL A 439 20.94 10.00 0.67
CA VAL A 439 21.31 11.27 1.30
C VAL A 439 22.48 11.06 2.25
N LYS A 440 23.65 11.53 1.83
CA LYS A 440 24.84 11.50 2.69
C LYS A 440 24.60 12.32 3.95
N GLY A 441 24.77 11.69 5.12
CA GLY A 441 24.62 12.33 6.44
C GLY A 441 23.34 11.93 7.17
N ILE A 442 22.41 11.25 6.49
CA ILE A 442 21.24 10.63 7.09
C ILE A 442 21.55 9.17 7.41
N SER A 443 20.98 8.67 8.50
CA SER A 443 21.12 7.28 8.93
C SER A 443 19.76 6.62 9.10
N LYS A 444 19.75 5.29 9.22
CA LYS A 444 18.52 4.50 9.38
C LYS A 444 17.62 4.97 10.52
N LYS A 445 18.18 5.49 11.62
CA LYS A 445 17.39 6.02 12.75
C LYS A 445 16.61 7.29 12.42
N ASP A 446 16.96 8.00 11.36
CA ASP A 446 16.35 9.26 10.95
C ASP A 446 15.18 9.02 9.97
N ILE A 447 15.12 7.81 9.40
CA ILE A 447 14.17 7.41 8.37
C ILE A 447 13.07 6.54 8.99
N ILE A 448 11.81 6.89 8.77
CA ILE A 448 10.67 6.07 9.22
C ILE A 448 10.21 5.07 8.16
N GLY A 449 10.58 5.29 6.89
CA GLY A 449 10.38 4.33 5.82
C GLY A 449 10.37 4.96 4.42
N ILE A 450 9.66 4.29 3.50
CA ILE A 450 9.61 4.60 2.07
C ILE A 450 8.18 4.99 1.65
N GLU A 451 8.08 5.89 0.69
CA GLU A 451 6.86 6.10 -0.08
C GLU A 451 7.15 6.02 -1.58
N ALA A 452 6.24 5.40 -2.32
CA ALA A 452 6.24 5.36 -3.79
C ALA A 452 5.08 6.21 -4.32
N PRO A 453 5.32 7.46 -4.77
CA PRO A 453 4.28 8.30 -5.29
C PRO A 453 3.90 7.96 -6.72
N LEU A 454 2.61 7.99 -7.04
CA LEU A 454 2.11 8.01 -8.42
C LEU A 454 1.42 9.35 -8.68
N TRP A 455 2.09 10.22 -9.42
CA TRP A 455 1.48 11.42 -10.01
C TRP A 455 0.72 11.06 -11.29
N THR A 456 -0.29 11.86 -11.64
CA THR A 456 -1.28 11.48 -12.67
C THR A 456 -1.44 12.49 -13.80
N GLU A 457 -0.45 13.33 -14.09
CA GLU A 457 -0.46 14.25 -15.26
C GLU A 457 -0.74 13.53 -16.58
N THR A 458 -0.33 12.26 -16.71
CA THR A 458 -0.47 11.45 -17.93
C THR A 458 -1.24 10.15 -17.71
N VAL A 459 -2.00 10.03 -16.61
CA VAL A 459 -2.61 8.77 -16.16
C VAL A 459 -4.11 9.01 -16.06
N GLU A 460 -4.90 8.38 -16.92
CA GLU A 460 -6.34 8.67 -17.03
C GLU A 460 -7.22 7.52 -16.54
N THR A 461 -6.67 6.30 -16.48
CA THR A 461 -7.44 5.08 -16.18
C THR A 461 -6.74 4.20 -15.15
N ILE A 462 -7.50 3.29 -14.53
CA ILE A 462 -6.92 2.28 -13.63
C ILE A 462 -5.89 1.38 -14.35
N ASP A 463 -6.06 1.14 -15.65
CA ASP A 463 -5.09 0.38 -16.44
C ASP A 463 -3.77 1.14 -16.60
N ASP A 464 -3.80 2.48 -16.67
CA ASP A 464 -2.61 3.34 -16.71
C ASP A 464 -1.90 3.36 -15.36
N ILE A 465 -2.67 3.43 -14.26
CA ILE A 465 -2.16 3.28 -12.88
C ILE A 465 -1.41 1.95 -12.78
N GLU A 466 -2.07 0.85 -13.11
CA GLU A 466 -1.49 -0.48 -13.01
C GLU A 466 -0.21 -0.58 -13.85
N TYR A 467 -0.19 -0.04 -15.07
CA TYR A 467 0.96 -0.09 -15.97
C TYR A 467 2.21 0.60 -15.40
N LEU A 468 2.05 1.74 -14.72
CA LEU A 468 3.14 2.51 -14.14
C LEU A 468 3.55 2.02 -12.73
N VAL A 469 2.61 1.45 -12.00
CA VAL A 469 2.83 0.92 -10.65
C VAL A 469 3.51 -0.44 -10.72
N PHE A 470 3.09 -1.30 -11.66
CA PHE A 470 3.62 -2.63 -11.82
C PHE A 470 4.63 -2.70 -12.96
N PRO A 471 5.87 -3.16 -12.69
CA PRO A 471 6.21 -4.07 -11.61
C PRO A 471 7.12 -3.46 -10.51
N ARG A 472 7.10 -2.14 -10.30
CA ARG A 472 7.97 -1.46 -9.32
C ARG A 472 7.46 -1.53 -7.89
N LEU A 473 6.14 -1.51 -7.68
CA LEU A 473 5.51 -1.55 -6.36
C LEU A 473 5.98 -2.73 -5.46
N PRO A 474 6.07 -3.98 -5.94
CA PRO A 474 6.59 -5.08 -5.12
C PRO A 474 8.04 -4.84 -4.63
N GLY A 475 8.85 -4.12 -5.41
CA GLY A 475 10.21 -3.76 -5.07
C GLY A 475 10.27 -2.72 -3.95
N TYR A 476 9.44 -1.67 -4.03
CA TYR A 476 9.32 -0.68 -2.96
C TYR A 476 8.80 -1.29 -1.66
N ALA A 477 7.84 -2.21 -1.76
CA ALA A 477 7.39 -2.98 -0.61
C ALA A 477 8.52 -3.78 0.03
N GLU A 478 9.37 -4.43 -0.78
CA GLU A 478 10.53 -5.17 -0.29
C GLU A 478 11.58 -4.25 0.35
N LEU A 479 11.81 -3.06 -0.20
CA LEU A 479 12.68 -2.04 0.40
C LEU A 479 12.23 -1.60 1.79
N GLY A 480 10.92 -1.46 2.00
CA GLY A 480 10.34 -1.11 3.30
C GLY A 480 10.22 -2.27 4.29
N TRP A 481 10.09 -3.50 3.79
CA TRP A 481 9.77 -4.67 4.61
C TRP A 481 10.97 -5.54 4.95
N SER A 482 11.77 -5.93 3.96
CA SER A 482 12.82 -6.93 4.14
C SER A 482 14.06 -6.33 4.79
N ASN A 483 14.74 -7.09 5.65
CA ASN A 483 16.06 -6.72 6.14
C ASN A 483 17.08 -6.88 5.00
N HIS A 484 17.98 -5.91 4.87
CA HIS A 484 18.80 -5.69 3.66
C HIS A 484 20.20 -6.35 3.57
N PRO A 485 20.70 -7.22 4.48
CA PRO A 485 22.11 -7.66 4.39
C PRO A 485 22.40 -8.52 3.15
N ASP A 486 21.39 -9.18 2.58
CA ASP A 486 21.52 -10.07 1.42
C ASP A 486 20.67 -9.61 0.21
N LYS A 487 20.37 -8.30 0.12
CA LYS A 487 19.59 -7.74 -1.01
C LYS A 487 20.36 -7.96 -2.32
N SER A 488 19.69 -8.54 -3.32
CA SER A 488 20.28 -8.79 -4.63
C SER A 488 19.25 -8.58 -5.74
N TRP A 489 19.56 -7.69 -6.69
CA TRP A 489 18.77 -7.51 -7.89
C TRP A 489 18.65 -8.81 -8.70
N GLU A 490 19.76 -9.54 -8.84
CA GLU A 490 19.80 -10.79 -9.61
C GLU A 490 18.86 -11.87 -9.05
N GLU A 491 18.69 -11.90 -7.73
CA GLU A 491 17.75 -12.81 -7.07
C GLU A 491 16.31 -12.30 -7.15
N TYR A 492 16.11 -11.01 -6.87
CA TYR A 492 14.80 -10.37 -6.86
C TYR A 492 14.10 -10.45 -8.22
N LYS A 493 14.80 -10.14 -9.33
CA LYS A 493 14.20 -10.15 -10.67
C LYS A 493 13.65 -11.53 -11.05
N VAL A 494 14.23 -12.61 -10.53
CA VAL A 494 13.73 -13.98 -10.75
C VAL A 494 12.45 -14.23 -9.95
N ARG A 495 12.35 -13.76 -8.70
CA ARG A 495 11.09 -13.83 -7.94
C ARG A 495 10.00 -13.00 -8.60
N LEU A 496 10.33 -11.78 -9.03
CA LEU A 496 9.43 -10.88 -9.73
C LEU A 496 8.95 -11.46 -11.06
N GLY A 497 9.84 -12.07 -11.84
CA GLY A 497 9.49 -12.69 -13.12
C GLY A 497 8.41 -13.78 -12.99
N LYS A 498 8.39 -14.48 -11.86
CA LYS A 498 7.39 -15.52 -11.53
C LYS A 498 6.07 -14.97 -10.98
N GLU A 499 5.99 -13.67 -10.68
CA GLU A 499 4.72 -13.01 -10.36
C GLU A 499 3.86 -12.78 -11.60
N LYS A 500 4.39 -12.97 -12.82
CA LYS A 500 3.64 -12.83 -14.07
C LYS A 500 2.28 -13.53 -14.02
N SER A 501 2.26 -14.82 -13.71
CA SER A 501 1.00 -15.58 -13.65
C SER A 501 0.05 -15.01 -12.60
N ARG A 502 0.60 -14.48 -11.48
CA ARG A 502 -0.22 -13.83 -10.45
C ARG A 502 -0.82 -12.52 -10.96
N PHE A 503 -0.03 -11.67 -11.64
CA PHE A 503 -0.52 -10.45 -12.28
C PHE A 503 -1.63 -10.75 -13.28
N GLU A 504 -1.48 -11.78 -14.11
CA GLU A 504 -2.50 -12.21 -15.06
C GLU A 504 -3.82 -12.62 -14.36
N PHE A 505 -3.75 -13.40 -13.28
CA PHE A 505 -4.95 -13.79 -12.51
C PHE A 505 -5.57 -12.63 -11.72
N MET A 506 -4.75 -11.68 -11.27
CA MET A 506 -5.22 -10.44 -10.64
C MET A 506 -5.79 -9.44 -11.66
N GLY A 507 -5.56 -9.67 -12.96
CA GLY A 507 -5.93 -8.76 -14.04
C GLY A 507 -5.19 -7.43 -13.95
N ILE A 508 -3.89 -7.45 -13.66
CA ILE A 508 -3.04 -6.25 -13.58
C ILE A 508 -2.46 -5.95 -14.96
N ASN A 509 -2.69 -4.75 -15.48
CA ASN A 509 -1.92 -4.22 -16.61
C ASN A 509 -0.52 -3.83 -16.11
N TYR A 510 0.56 -4.37 -16.65
CA TYR A 510 1.92 -4.10 -16.13
C TYR A 510 2.92 -3.84 -17.25
N TYR A 511 3.98 -3.08 -16.95
CA TYR A 511 5.10 -2.91 -17.87
C TYR A 511 5.99 -4.17 -17.90
N PRO A 512 6.10 -4.86 -19.06
CA PRO A 512 6.87 -6.10 -19.16
C PRO A 512 8.37 -5.81 -19.40
N SER A 513 9.04 -5.26 -18.37
CA SER A 513 10.47 -4.95 -18.38
C SER A 513 11.32 -6.07 -19.00
N ALA A 514 12.22 -5.71 -19.92
CA ALA A 514 13.16 -6.65 -20.54
C ALA A 514 14.24 -7.13 -19.55
N LEU A 515 14.41 -6.47 -18.40
CA LEU A 515 15.37 -6.86 -17.37
C LEU A 515 14.86 -8.01 -16.49
N VAL A 516 13.55 -8.25 -16.51
CA VAL A 516 12.89 -9.27 -15.69
C VAL A 516 12.64 -10.53 -16.54
N PRO A 517 13.10 -11.72 -16.09
CA PRO A 517 12.82 -12.98 -16.77
C PRO A 517 11.38 -13.44 -16.48
N TRP A 518 10.40 -12.88 -17.19
CA TRP A 518 8.98 -13.22 -17.04
C TRP A 518 8.67 -14.67 -17.39
N GLU A 519 8.11 -15.43 -16.44
CA GLU A 519 7.81 -16.87 -16.56
C GLU A 519 6.34 -17.20 -16.38
#